data_AF-A0A2M9QB26-F1
#
_entry.id   AF-A0A2M9QB26-F1
#
_cell.length_a   1.000
_cell.length_b   1.000
_cell.length_c   1.000
_cell.angle_alpha   90.00
_cell.angle_beta   90.00
_cell.angle_gamma   90.00
#
_symmetry.space_group_name_H-M   'P 1'
#
loop_
_entity.id
_entity.type
_entity.pdbx_description
1 polymer ?
#
loop_
_entity_poly.entity_id
_entity_poly.type
_entity_poly.pdbx_seq_one_letter_code
_entity_poly.pdbx_strand_id
1 'polypeptide(L)' 'MDILYVDTLTYAQGNMYIIASDEGLVYIGTPNAPFEEVEVWAKKLFKGYRFEENKEKLQQYVKQLTSYFNKELTEFDV' A
#
# COMPACT_ATOMS: atom_id res chain seq x y z
N MET A 1 -0.19 -18.98 -3.96
CA MET A 1 -1.22 -17.96 -4.21
C MET A 1 -0.95 -16.87 -3.22
N ASP A 2 -0.49 -15.73 -3.70
CA ASP A 2 -0.02 -14.63 -2.88
C ASP A 2 -1.22 -13.86 -2.30
N ILE A 3 -1.09 -13.43 -1.05
CA ILE A 3 -2.08 -12.56 -0.41
C ILE A 3 -1.53 -11.14 -0.48
N LEU A 4 -2.26 -10.28 -1.18
CA LEU A 4 -1.99 -8.87 -1.29
C LEU A 4 -2.89 -8.14 -0.30
N TYR A 5 -2.30 -7.74 0.83
CA TYR A 5 -2.97 -6.95 1.83
C TYR A 5 -3.23 -5.55 1.30
N VAL A 6 -4.47 -5.07 1.42
CA VAL A 6 -4.90 -3.77 0.93
C VAL A 6 -5.31 -2.89 2.10
N ASP A 7 -4.85 -1.64 2.08
CA ASP A 7 -5.40 -0.54 2.88
C ASP A 7 -5.33 0.77 2.09
N THR A 8 -5.95 1.82 2.62
CA THR A 8 -5.94 3.16 2.03
C THR A 8 -5.24 4.14 2.97
N LEU A 9 -4.27 4.86 2.43
CA LEU A 9 -3.59 5.97 3.09
C LEU A 9 -4.21 7.29 2.62
N THR A 10 -4.85 8.03 3.52
CA THR A 10 -5.33 9.39 3.25
C THR A 10 -4.26 10.40 3.63
N TYR A 11 -3.78 11.19 2.66
CA TYR A 11 -2.82 12.25 2.92
C TYR A 11 -3.04 13.44 1.98
N ALA A 12 -3.11 14.66 2.53
CA ALA A 12 -3.20 16.00 1.92
C ALA A 12 -3.80 16.13 0.49
N GLN A 13 -3.20 15.46 -0.50
CA GLN A 13 -3.54 15.46 -1.91
C GLN A 13 -4.61 14.41 -2.29
N GLY A 14 -4.90 13.43 -1.42
CA GLY A 14 -5.93 12.43 -1.68
C GLY A 14 -5.75 11.10 -0.96
N ASN A 15 -6.58 10.13 -1.37
CA ASN A 15 -6.51 8.75 -0.91
C ASN A 15 -5.61 7.93 -1.82
N MET A 16 -4.66 7.20 -1.27
CA MET A 16 -3.75 6.32 -2.01
C MET A 16 -3.96 4.88 -1.55
N TYR A 17 -4.04 3.94 -2.48
CA TYR A 17 -4.01 2.53 -2.14
C TYR A 17 -2.59 2.10 -1.78
N ILE A 18 -2.45 1.34 -0.72
CA ILE A 18 -1.17 0.74 -0.31
C ILE A 18 -1.35 -0.77 -0.28
N ILE A 19 -0.40 -1.48 -0.88
CA ILE A 19 -0.42 -2.94 -0.95
C ILE A 19 0.85 -3.50 -0.32
N ALA A 20 0.66 -4.46 0.58
CA ALA A 20 1.73 -5.26 1.14
C ALA A 20 1.52 -6.74 0.82
N SER A 21 2.61 -7.46 0.64
CA SER A 21 2.64 -8.92 0.69
C SER A 21 3.16 -9.36 2.06
N ASP A 22 3.26 -10.68 2.29
CA ASP A 22 3.94 -11.20 3.48
C ASP A 22 5.44 -10.83 3.54
N GLU A 23 6.05 -10.46 2.41
CA GLU A 23 7.45 -10.02 2.33
C GLU A 23 7.61 -8.51 2.58
N GLY A 24 6.52 -7.75 2.66
CA GLY A 24 6.54 -6.31 2.94
C GLY A 24 5.73 -5.47 1.96
N LEU A 25 5.90 -4.15 2.03
CA LEU A 25 5.21 -3.19 1.18
C LEU A 25 5.67 -3.32 -0.29
N VAL A 26 4.73 -3.55 -1.20
CA VAL A 26 5.01 -3.82 -2.62
C VAL A 26 4.41 -2.78 -3.57
N TYR A 27 3.48 -1.95 -3.09
CA TYR A 27 2.83 -0.92 -3.89
C TYR A 27 2.40 0.29 -3.07
N ILE A 28 2.57 1.47 -3.64
CA ILE A 28 1.94 2.72 -3.19
C ILE A 28 1.30 3.35 -4.42
N GLY A 29 0.00 3.58 -4.35
CA GLY A 29 -0.80 4.09 -5.46
C GLY A 29 -0.75 5.60 -5.58
N THR A 30 -1.20 6.07 -6.75
CA THR A 30 -1.35 7.49 -7.02
C THR A 30 -2.53 8.07 -6.23
N PRO A 31 -2.45 9.31 -5.70
CA PRO A 31 -3.57 9.95 -5.01
C PRO A 31 -4.84 10.01 -5.86
N ASN A 32 -5.95 9.55 -5.29
CA ASN A 32 -7.29 9.48 -5.89
C ASN A 32 -7.39 8.61 -7.15
N ALA A 33 -6.40 7.75 -7.41
CA ALA A 33 -6.51 6.77 -8.49
C ALA A 33 -7.55 5.69 -8.15
N PRO A 34 -8.24 5.13 -9.16
CA PRO A 34 -9.15 4.02 -8.96
C PRO A 34 -8.41 2.74 -8.57
N PHE A 35 -9.09 1.84 -7.86
CA PHE A 35 -8.53 0.54 -7.48
C PHE A 35 -8.12 -0.33 -8.69
N GLU A 36 -8.73 -0.11 -9.87
CA GLU A 36 -8.38 -0.81 -11.11
C GLU A 36 -6.87 -0.69 -11.46
N GLU A 37 -6.21 0.41 -11.09
CA GLU A 37 -4.77 0.58 -11.29
C GLU A 37 -3.96 -0.48 -10.51
N VAL A 38 -4.38 -0.77 -9.28
CA VAL A 38 -3.82 -1.83 -8.43
C VAL A 38 -4.04 -3.20 -9.07
N GLU A 39 -5.24 -3.45 -9.61
CA GLU A 39 -5.57 -4.72 -10.25
C GLU A 39 -4.70 -4.97 -11.51
N VAL A 40 -4.54 -3.94 -12.34
CA VAL A 40 -3.70 -3.99 -13.54
C VAL A 40 -2.23 -4.21 -13.18
N TRP A 41 -1.75 -3.55 -12.13
CA TRP A 41 -0.39 -3.75 -11.60
C TRP A 41 -0.20 -5.17 -11.07
N ALA A 42 -1.09 -5.65 -10.20
CA ALA A 42 -0.97 -6.96 -9.58
C ALA A 42 -1.02 -8.09 -10.62
N LYS A 43 -1.88 -7.96 -11.64
CA LYS A 43 -1.98 -8.94 -12.74
C LYS A 43 -0.71 -9.07 -13.56
N LYS A 44 0.09 -8.01 -13.66
CA LYS A 44 1.37 -8.02 -14.39
C LYS A 44 2.49 -8.71 -13.61
N LEU A 45 2.47 -8.62 -12.28
CA LEU A 45 3.56 -9.09 -11.43
C LEU A 45 3.31 -10.46 -10.79
N PHE A 46 2.05 -10.80 -10.48
CA PHE A 46 1.72 -12.02 -9.74
C PHE A 46 0.98 -13.03 -10.62
N LYS A 47 1.46 -14.28 -10.66
CA LYS A 47 0.84 -15.36 -11.44
C LYS A 47 -0.41 -15.95 -10.78
N GLY A 48 -0.64 -15.69 -9.49
CA GLY A 48 -1.84 -16.08 -8.77
C GLY A 48 -1.90 -15.39 -7.42
N TYR A 49 -2.83 -14.45 -7.27
CA TYR A 49 -2.97 -13.59 -6.09
C TYR A 49 -4.44 -13.42 -5.70
N ARG A 50 -4.67 -13.00 -4.46
CA ARG A 50 -5.94 -12.42 -4.01
C ARG A 50 -5.68 -11.15 -3.23
N PHE A 51 -6.62 -10.23 -3.30
CA PHE A 51 -6.64 -9.07 -2.41
C PHE A 51 -7.34 -9.43 -1.10
N GLU A 52 -6.80 -8.93 0.00
CA GLU A 52 -7.39 -9.06 1.33
C GLU A 52 -7.28 -7.71 2.05
N GLU A 53 -8.39 -7.12 2.44
CA GLU A 53 -8.37 -5.90 3.25
C GLU A 53 -7.81 -6.23 4.64
N ASN A 54 -6.68 -5.64 5.01
CA ASN A 54 -6.01 -5.94 6.27
C ASN A 54 -5.27 -4.72 6.83
N LYS A 55 -6.02 -3.85 7.51
CA LYS A 55 -5.47 -2.62 8.10
C LYS A 55 -4.40 -2.90 9.16
N GLU A 56 -4.50 -4.00 9.89
CA GLU A 56 -3.55 -4.34 10.95
C GLU A 56 -2.15 -4.59 10.38
N LYS A 57 -2.06 -5.36 9.29
CA LYS A 57 -0.77 -5.61 8.61
C LYS A 57 -0.19 -4.35 7.96
N LEU A 58 -1.04 -3.43 7.52
CA LEU A 58 -0.61 -2.19 6.86
C LEU A 58 -0.42 -1.00 7.80
N GLN A 59 -0.88 -1.09 9.05
CA GLN A 59 -0.86 0.02 10.00
C GLN A 59 0.54 0.61 10.19
N GLN A 60 1.57 -0.25 10.26
CA GLN A 60 2.95 0.22 10.40
C GLN A 60 3.40 1.06 9.19
N TYR A 61 3.06 0.62 7.98
CA TYR A 61 3.42 1.32 6.75
C TYR A 61 2.64 2.62 6.62
N VAL A 62 1.33 2.62 6.92
CA VAL A 62 0.51 3.84 6.99
C VAL A 62 1.14 4.87 7.90
N LYS A 63 1.54 4.45 9.11
CA LYS A 63 2.14 5.35 10.11
C LYS A 63 3.47 5.90 9.61
N GLN A 64 4.37 5.05 9.14
CA GLN A 64 5.68 5.48 8.65
C GLN A 64 5.57 6.40 7.43
N LEU A 65 4.70 6.08 6.46
CA LEU A 65 4.45 6.92 5.29
C LEU A 65 3.85 8.28 5.68
N THR A 66 2.91 8.30 6.63
CA THR A 66 2.34 9.56 7.15
C THR A 66 3.42 10.44 7.77
N SER A 67 4.26 9.87 8.65
CA SER A 67 5.37 10.59 9.28
C SER A 67 6.42 11.05 8.25
N TYR A 68 6.71 10.24 7.24
CA TYR A 68 7.60 10.60 6.14
C TYR A 68 7.06 11.80 5.35
N PHE A 69 5.77 11.76 4.98
CA PHE A 69 5.15 12.87 4.26
C PHE A 69 5.08 14.16 5.09
N ASN A 70 4.92 14.05 6.41
CA ASN A 70 5.01 15.18 7.34
C ASN A 70 6.44 15.68 7.59
N LYS A 71 7.46 15.06 6.99
CA LYS A 71 8.89 15.35 7.24
C LYS A 71 9.35 15.09 8.68
N GLU A 72 8.60 14.25 9.41
CA GLU A 72 8.92 13.82 10.77
C GLU A 72 9.84 12.58 10.75
N LEU A 73 9.85 11.85 9.64
CA LEU A 73 10.66 10.67 9.39
C LEU A 73 11.49 10.87 8.11
N THR A 74 12.76 10.49 8.15
CA THR A 74 13.64 10.54 6.96
C THR A 74 14.13 9.17 6.53
N GLU A 75 13.97 8.14 7.38
CA GLU A 75 14.42 6.77 7.16
C GLU A 75 13.30 5.80 7.57
N PHE A 76 13.08 4.75 6.77
CA PHE A 76 12.07 3.73 7.05
C PHE A 76 12.71 2.55 7.79
N ASP A 77 12.05 2.07 8.84
CA ASP A 77 12.39 0.82 9.54
C ASP A 77 11.56 -0.29 8.86
N VAL A 78 12.21 -1.04 7.95
CA VAL A 78 11.60 -2.08 7.10
C VAL A 78 12.24 -3.44 7.32
#